data_AF-A0A3P7KFN8-F1
#
_entry.id   AF-A0A3P7KFN8-F1
#
_cell.length_a   1.000
_cell.length_b   1.000
_cell.length_c   1.000
_cell.angle_alpha   90.00
_cell.angle_beta   90.00
_cell.angle_gamma   90.00
#
_symmetry.space_group_name_H-M   'P 1'
#
loop_
_entity.id
_entity.type
_entity.pdbx_description
1 polymer ?
#
loop_
_entity_poly.entity_id
_entity_poly.type
_entity_poly.pdbx_seq_one_letter_code
_entity_poly.pdbx_strand_id
1 'polypeptide(L)'
;LVHSCTVEDGQGEKRSIIDESGCHTDRQLIGDPTYAEALNMAYRESYVFKFADRSVLRFKCGIRLCSKDDGGCDGVTPPICLNETRIQNVDDMNEQTGKKWRHRRTINSFSGKEVDLLSQQLYILDNGREELEQLNQISEGQLHIMMIWER
;
A
#
# COMPACT_ATOMS: atom_id res chain seq x y z
N LEU A 1 -9.85 3.19 5.03
CA LEU A 1 -8.44 3.36 4.62
C LEU A 1 -7.69 2.06 4.82
N VAL A 2 -7.10 1.52 3.76
CA VAL A 2 -6.09 0.45 3.84
C VAL A 2 -4.77 1.08 4.27
N HIS A 3 -4.12 0.51 5.27
CA HIS A 3 -2.80 0.92 5.73
C HIS A 3 -2.04 -0.26 6.36
N SER A 4 -0.75 -0.05 6.64
CA SER A 4 0.10 -1.00 7.36
C SER A 4 0.06 -2.42 6.78
N CYS A 5 0.15 -2.54 5.45
CA CYS A 5 0.16 -3.83 4.79
C CYS A 5 1.54 -4.46 4.82
N THR A 6 1.59 -5.75 5.16
CA THR A 6 2.80 -6.55 5.17
C THR A 6 2.61 -7.85 4.40
N VAL A 7 3.68 -8.33 3.78
CA VAL A 7 3.76 -9.69 3.25
C VAL A 7 4.68 -10.51 4.14
N GLU A 8 4.22 -11.67 4.56
CA GLU A 8 4.96 -12.62 5.41
C GLU A 8 5.20 -13.95 4.69
N ASP A 9 6.32 -14.60 5.02
CA ASP A 9 6.75 -15.89 4.46
C ASP A 9 6.23 -17.12 5.23
N GLY A 10 5.46 -16.89 6.31
CA GLY A 10 4.97 -17.93 7.22
C GLY A 10 6.02 -18.47 8.21
N GLN A 11 7.28 -18.04 8.14
CA GLN A 11 8.36 -18.38 9.08
C GLN A 11 8.82 -17.18 9.92
N GLY A 12 8.20 -16.01 9.72
CA GLY A 12 8.39 -14.81 10.53
C GLY A 12 9.14 -13.69 9.83
N GLU A 13 9.63 -13.92 8.60
CA GLU A 13 10.10 -12.81 7.77
C GLU A 13 8.89 -12.04 7.25
N LYS A 14 8.94 -10.70 7.37
CA LYS A 14 7.89 -9.81 6.91
C LYS A 14 8.45 -8.57 6.25
N ARG A 15 7.79 -8.10 5.20
CA ARG A 15 8.12 -6.86 4.50
C ARG A 15 6.89 -5.96 4.44
N SER A 16 7.05 -4.68 4.79
CA SER A 16 5.98 -3.68 4.64
C SER A 16 5.86 -3.27 3.18
N ILE A 17 4.65 -3.34 2.64
CA ILE A 17 4.32 -2.98 1.26
C ILE A 17 3.42 -1.73 1.16
N ILE A 18 2.63 -1.45 2.21
CA ILE A 18 1.87 -0.21 2.38
C ILE A 18 2.13 0.31 3.79
N ASP A 19 2.47 1.58 3.93
CA ASP A 19 2.79 2.21 5.21
C ASP A 19 1.53 2.57 6.04
N GLU A 20 1.74 3.14 7.23
CA GLU A 20 0.67 3.57 8.15
C GLU A 20 -0.22 4.69 7.60
N SER A 21 0.25 5.42 6.57
CA SER A 21 -0.50 6.46 5.88
C SER A 21 -1.35 5.94 4.73
N GLY A 22 -1.18 4.66 4.37
CA GLY A 22 -1.88 4.02 3.27
C GLY A 22 -1.16 4.15 1.92
N CYS A 23 0.13 4.51 1.94
CA CYS A 23 0.95 4.70 0.74
C CYS A 23 1.88 3.53 0.50
N HIS A 24 2.14 3.21 -0.77
CA HIS A 24 3.12 2.17 -1.13
C HIS A 24 4.52 2.48 -0.59
N THR A 25 5.24 1.43 -0.19
CA THR A 25 6.64 1.56 0.25
C THR A 25 7.64 1.36 -0.89
N ASP A 26 7.28 0.56 -1.89
CA ASP A 26 8.12 0.26 -3.05
C ASP A 26 7.25 0.11 -4.30
N ARG A 27 7.36 1.09 -5.21
CA ARG A 27 6.55 1.20 -6.43
C ARG A 27 6.84 0.09 -7.44
N GLN A 28 8.02 -0.52 -7.36
CA GLN A 28 8.40 -1.63 -8.24
C GLN A 28 7.67 -2.91 -7.86
N LEU A 29 7.35 -3.08 -6.57
CA LEU A 29 6.62 -4.24 -6.06
C LEU A 29 5.11 -4.01 -6.13
N ILE A 30 4.63 -2.91 -5.55
CA ILE A 30 3.21 -2.57 -5.48
C ILE A 30 3.01 -1.05 -5.58
N GLY A 31 1.93 -0.61 -6.22
CA GLY A 31 1.59 0.82 -6.20
C GLY A 31 0.53 1.17 -5.16
N ASP A 32 0.02 2.40 -5.22
CA ASP A 32 -1.01 2.87 -4.29
C ASP A 32 -2.35 2.11 -4.46
N PRO A 33 -3.02 1.70 -3.37
CA PRO A 33 -4.33 1.08 -3.45
C PRO A 33 -5.35 2.00 -4.15
N THR A 34 -6.09 1.44 -5.08
CA THR A 34 -7.22 2.12 -5.73
C THR A 34 -8.51 1.75 -5.01
N TYR A 35 -9.31 2.75 -4.66
CA TYR A 35 -10.55 2.56 -3.90
C TYR A 35 -11.76 2.63 -4.82
N ALA A 36 -12.70 1.70 -4.65
CA ALA A 36 -13.99 1.76 -5.34
C ALA A 36 -14.83 2.94 -4.83
N GLU A 37 -15.72 3.49 -5.66
CA GLU A 37 -16.62 4.60 -5.27
C GLU A 37 -17.46 4.31 -4.02
N ALA A 38 -17.84 3.05 -3.83
CA ALA A 38 -18.62 2.62 -2.67
C ALA A 38 -17.82 2.65 -1.36
N LEU A 39 -16.48 2.79 -1.40
CA LEU A 39 -15.58 2.77 -0.24
C LEU A 39 -15.73 1.51 0.65
N ASN A 40 -16.10 0.39 0.05
CA ASN A 40 -16.16 -0.95 0.66
C ASN A 40 -15.11 -1.91 0.09
N MET A 41 -14.31 -1.44 -0.88
CA MET A 41 -13.30 -2.23 -1.56
C MET A 41 -12.13 -1.34 -1.97
N ALA A 42 -10.93 -1.87 -1.81
CA ALA A 42 -9.73 -1.37 -2.45
C ALA A 42 -9.03 -2.51 -3.18
N TYR A 43 -8.30 -2.19 -4.23
CA TYR A 43 -7.52 -3.17 -4.96
C TYR A 43 -6.22 -2.59 -5.48
N ARG A 44 -5.24 -3.46 -5.73
CA ARG A 44 -4.03 -3.09 -6.44
C ARG A 44 -3.44 -4.27 -7.19
N GLU A 45 -2.91 -3.97 -8.36
CA GLU A 45 -2.08 -4.90 -9.11
C GLU A 45 -0.63 -4.82 -8.63
N SER A 46 -0.06 -6.00 -8.38
CA SER A 46 1.33 -6.22 -7.98
C SER A 46 1.95 -7.22 -8.92
N TYR A 47 3.26 -7.16 -9.11
CA TYR A 47 3.96 -8.27 -9.71
C TYR A 47 4.13 -9.40 -8.69
N VAL A 48 4.23 -10.64 -9.15
CA VAL A 48 4.60 -11.77 -8.29
C VAL A 48 6.08 -11.61 -7.92
N PHE A 49 6.33 -11.56 -6.62
CA PHE A 49 7.66 -11.57 -6.00
C PHE A 49 7.70 -12.68 -4.95
N LYS A 50 8.89 -13.15 -4.58
CA LYS A 50 9.07 -14.12 -3.48
C LYS A 50 10.25 -13.74 -2.60
N PHE A 51 10.25 -14.23 -1.37
CA PHE A 51 11.46 -14.25 -0.55
C PHE A 51 12.39 -15.37 -1.03
N ALA A 52 13.70 -15.21 -0.86
CA ALA A 52 14.67 -16.24 -1.24
C ALA A 52 14.36 -17.55 -0.49
N ASP A 53 14.36 -18.67 -1.21
CA ASP A 53 14.07 -20.01 -0.67
C ASP A 53 12.68 -20.17 -0.02
N ARG A 54 11.74 -19.25 -0.30
CA ARG A 54 10.35 -19.32 0.19
C ARG A 54 9.37 -19.50 -0.95
N SER A 55 8.47 -20.46 -0.78
CA SER A 55 7.40 -20.77 -1.73
C SER A 55 6.00 -20.38 -1.23
N VAL A 56 5.89 -19.77 -0.04
CA VAL A 56 4.61 -19.38 0.56
C VAL A 56 4.63 -17.91 0.93
N LEU A 57 3.58 -17.19 0.56
CA LEU A 57 3.33 -15.81 0.98
C LEU A 57 1.96 -15.66 1.62
N ARG A 58 1.84 -14.70 2.53
CA ARG A 58 0.56 -14.23 3.04
C ARG A 58 0.55 -12.72 3.18
N PHE A 59 -0.54 -12.10 2.80
CA PHE A 59 -0.75 -10.66 2.93
C PHE A 59 -1.56 -10.37 4.18
N LYS A 60 -1.13 -9.36 4.93
CA LYS A 60 -1.86 -8.78 6.05
C LYS A 60 -2.00 -7.29 5.82
N CYS A 61 -3.18 -6.71 6.06
CA CYS A 61 -3.39 -5.26 6.00
C CYS A 61 -4.25 -4.80 7.16
N GLY A 62 -3.99 -3.59 7.67
CA GLY A 62 -4.89 -2.89 8.58
C GLY A 62 -5.93 -2.07 7.81
N ILE A 63 -7.16 -2.05 8.30
CA ILE A 63 -8.26 -1.27 7.76
C ILE A 63 -8.78 -0.33 8.84
N ARG A 64 -8.67 0.97 8.59
CA ARG A 64 -9.33 2.00 9.39
C ARG A 64 -10.69 2.33 8.79
N LEU A 65 -11.75 2.02 9.53
CA LEU A 65 -13.13 2.24 9.12
C LEU A 65 -13.56 3.70 9.37
N CYS A 66 -14.28 4.27 8.41
CA CYS A 66 -14.84 5.63 8.46
C CYS A 66 -16.33 5.60 8.09
N SER A 67 -17.11 6.56 8.61
CA SER A 67 -18.50 6.71 8.22
C SER A 67 -18.61 7.47 6.90
N LYS A 68 -18.98 6.78 5.81
CA LYS A 68 -19.18 7.42 4.49
C LYS A 68 -20.31 8.45 4.51
N ASP A 69 -21.43 8.12 5.16
CA ASP A 69 -22.63 8.96 5.17
C ASP A 69 -22.43 10.32 5.88
N ASP A 70 -21.47 10.38 6.81
CA ASP A 70 -21.13 11.59 7.57
C ASP A 70 -19.93 12.36 6.98
N GLY A 71 -19.45 12.00 5.78
CA GLY A 71 -18.23 12.56 5.19
C GLY A 71 -16.95 12.20 5.96
N GLY A 72 -16.99 11.22 6.85
CA GLY A 72 -15.87 10.86 7.73
C GLY A 72 -14.67 10.25 7.00
N CYS A 73 -14.82 9.93 5.71
CA CYS A 73 -13.76 9.44 4.84
C CYS A 73 -13.08 10.55 4.03
N ASP A 74 -13.65 11.76 4.01
CA ASP A 74 -13.21 12.86 3.17
C ASP A 74 -11.81 13.35 3.59
N GLY A 75 -10.89 13.41 2.62
CA GLY A 75 -9.49 13.76 2.87
C GLY A 75 -8.68 12.69 3.62
N VAL A 76 -9.30 11.54 3.95
CA VAL A 76 -8.63 10.38 4.56
C VAL A 76 -8.44 9.26 3.54
N THR A 77 -9.42 9.02 2.66
CA THR A 77 -9.38 7.95 1.64
C THR A 77 -9.89 8.48 0.30
N PRO A 78 -9.15 8.31 -0.82
CA PRO A 78 -7.79 7.76 -0.91
C PRO A 78 -6.74 8.65 -0.22
N PRO A 79 -5.62 8.07 0.27
CA PRO A 79 -4.53 8.85 0.86
C PRO A 79 -3.76 9.63 -0.22
N ILE A 80 -3.10 10.71 0.19
CA ILE A 80 -2.23 11.50 -0.69
C ILE A 80 -0.79 11.00 -0.54
N CYS A 81 -0.32 10.26 -1.54
CA CYS A 81 1.04 9.72 -1.57
C CYS A 81 1.95 10.64 -2.40
N LEU A 82 3.11 11.01 -1.84
CA LEU A 82 4.09 11.82 -2.54
C LEU A 82 4.84 10.94 -3.53
N ASN A 83 4.78 11.28 -4.82
CA ASN A 83 5.64 10.66 -5.82
C ASN A 83 7.06 11.20 -5.65
N GLU A 84 8.05 10.29 -5.62
CA GLU A 84 9.48 10.62 -5.58
C GLU A 84 9.94 11.46 -6.81
N THR A 85 9.17 11.42 -7.91
CA THR A 85 9.42 12.21 -9.12
C THR A 85 9.16 13.73 -8.99
N ARG A 86 8.68 14.22 -7.84
CA ARG A 86 8.46 15.66 -7.61
C ARG A 86 9.54 16.38 -6.82
N ILE A 87 10.65 15.72 -6.47
CA ILE A 87 11.73 16.32 -5.67
C ILE A 87 12.90 16.85 -6.52
N GLN A 88 12.99 16.55 -7.82
CA GLN A 88 14.09 17.03 -8.68
C GLN A 88 13.86 18.39 -9.38
N ASN A 89 12.89 19.20 -8.95
CA ASN A 89 12.74 20.58 -9.46
C ASN A 89 12.33 21.56 -8.35
N VAL A 90 13.07 21.59 -7.23
CA VAL A 90 12.94 22.66 -6.23
C VAL A 90 14.33 23.18 -5.85
N ASP A 91 15.15 23.47 -6.85
CA ASP A 91 16.28 24.38 -6.73
C ASP A 91 16.16 25.43 -7.85
N ASP A 92 15.19 26.35 -7.73
CA ASP A 92 15.40 27.74 -8.17
C ASP A 92 14.25 28.68 -7.72
N MET A 93 14.66 29.73 -7.00
CA MET A 93 14.10 31.10 -6.95
C MET A 93 12.67 31.35 -6.46
N ASN A 94 12.57 31.68 -5.17
CA ASN A 94 12.53 33.08 -4.68
C ASN A 94 11.49 33.29 -3.57
N GLU A 95 12.02 33.81 -2.47
CA GLU A 95 11.37 34.27 -1.27
C GLU A 95 10.66 35.59 -1.52
N GLN A 96 9.32 35.59 -1.63
CA GLN A 96 8.44 36.64 -1.13
C GLN A 96 7.00 36.39 -1.57
N THR A 97 6.23 35.76 -0.69
CA THR A 97 4.93 36.25 -0.19
C THR A 97 4.27 35.11 0.58
N GLY A 98 4.07 35.34 1.88
CA GLY A 98 3.59 34.33 2.80
C GLY A 98 2.21 33.79 2.42
N LYS A 99 2.17 32.52 2.02
CA LYS A 99 1.07 31.60 2.34
C LYS A 99 1.68 30.27 2.74
N LYS A 100 2.11 30.22 4.01
CA LYS A 100 2.45 28.99 4.71
C LYS A 100 1.17 28.15 4.71
N TRP A 101 1.01 27.24 3.75
CA TRP A 101 -0.02 26.19 3.81
C TRP A 101 0.38 25.25 4.94
N ARG A 102 0.16 25.72 6.17
CA ARG A 102 0.08 24.89 7.34
C ARG A 102 -1.19 24.06 7.13
N HIS A 103 -1.07 22.93 6.42
CA HIS A 103 -1.91 21.78 6.75
C HIS A 103 -1.52 21.40 8.18
N ARG A 104 -2.09 22.15 9.13
CA ARG A 104 -2.30 21.70 10.49
C ARG A 104 -3.15 20.47 10.29
N ARG A 105 -2.51 19.30 10.18
CA ARG A 105 -3.16 18.03 10.49
C ARG A 105 -3.55 18.19 11.94
N THR A 106 -4.76 18.69 12.19
CA THR A 106 -5.47 18.24 13.37
C THR A 106 -5.55 16.74 13.14
N ILE A 107 -4.65 16.00 13.77
CA ILE A 107 -4.90 14.62 14.12
C ILE A 107 -6.14 14.73 15.00
N ASN A 108 -7.30 14.80 14.35
CA ASN A 108 -8.53 14.43 15.00
C ASN A 108 -8.19 13.05 15.51
N SER A 109 -8.30 12.88 16.83
CA SER A 109 -8.31 11.58 17.46
C SER A 109 -9.39 10.77 16.74
N PHE A 110 -8.99 10.11 15.66
CA PHE A 110 -9.88 9.34 14.84
C PHE A 110 -10.07 8.09 15.67
N SER A 111 -11.14 8.07 16.46
CA SER A 111 -11.68 6.87 17.10
C SER A 111 -12.26 5.96 16.02
N GLY A 112 -11.45 5.66 15.02
CA GLY A 112 -11.76 4.73 13.96
C GLY A 112 -11.67 3.34 14.51
N LYS A 113 -12.65 2.51 14.16
CA LYS A 113 -12.52 1.08 14.36
C LYS A 113 -11.46 0.58 13.39
N GLU A 114 -10.46 -0.11 13.92
CA GLU A 114 -9.39 -0.75 13.16
C GLU A 114 -9.67 -2.25 13.07
N VAL A 115 -9.48 -2.82 11.88
CA VAL A 115 -9.70 -4.25 11.60
C VAL A 115 -8.53 -4.77 10.77
N ASP A 116 -8.04 -5.96 11.11
CA ASP A 116 -7.02 -6.65 10.32
C ASP A 116 -7.66 -7.53 9.24
N LEU A 117 -7.21 -7.38 7.99
CA LEU A 117 -7.48 -8.31 6.89
C LEU A 117 -6.29 -9.24 6.68
N LEU A 118 -6.58 -10.53 6.50
CA LEU A 118 -5.58 -11.56 6.25
C LEU A 118 -5.97 -12.34 4.99
N SER A 119 -5.03 -12.47 4.06
CA SER A 119 -5.23 -13.33 2.89
C SER A 119 -5.12 -14.81 3.27
N GLN A 120 -5.58 -15.65 2.34
CA GLN A 120 -5.17 -17.05 2.31
C GLN A 120 -3.67 -17.16 1.95
N GLN A 121 -3.08 -18.33 2.21
CA GLN A 121 -1.70 -18.62 1.81
C GLN A 121 -1.60 -18.75 0.29
N LEU A 122 -0.68 -18.01 -0.30
CA LEU A 122 -0.35 -18.05 -1.72
C LEU A 122 0.92 -18.88 -1.90
N TYR A 123 0.88 -19.87 -2.79
CA TYR A 123 2.04 -20.70 -3.12
C TYR A 123 2.65 -20.26 -4.44
N ILE A 124 3.93 -19.90 -4.43
CA ILE A 124 4.71 -19.56 -5.62
C ILE A 124 5.46 -20.81 -6.06
N LEU A 125 5.12 -21.29 -7.26
CA LEU A 125 5.73 -22.47 -7.85
C LEU A 125 6.82 -22.04 -8.83
N ASP A 126 8.07 -22.38 -8.52
CA ASP A 126 9.19 -22.14 -9.42
C ASP A 126 9.20 -23.19 -10.53
N ASN A 127 9.06 -22.74 -11.77
CA ASN A 127 9.10 -23.61 -12.93
C ASN A 127 10.55 -23.85 -13.38
N GLY A 128 11.38 -24.43 -12.50
CA GLY A 128 12.65 -25.13 -12.80
C GLY A 128 13.70 -24.48 -13.72
N ARG A 129 13.64 -23.18 -14.03
CA ARG A 129 14.69 -22.48 -14.80
C ARG A 129 15.59 -21.69 -13.85
N GLU A 130 16.48 -22.42 -13.19
CA GLU A 130 17.68 -21.84 -12.60
C GLU A 130 18.66 -21.53 -13.73
N GLU A 131 18.79 -20.27 -14.14
CA GLU A 131 20.08 -19.60 -14.38
C GLU A 131 19.87 -18.18 -14.95
N LEU A 132 20.49 -17.21 -14.28
CA LEU A 132 20.88 -15.88 -14.79
C LEU A 132 19.80 -14.79 -14.97
N GLU A 133 19.05 -14.44 -13.93
CA GLU A 133 18.57 -13.05 -13.78
C GLU A 133 18.68 -12.58 -12.31
N GLN A 134 19.86 -12.09 -11.95
CA GLN A 134 20.13 -11.44 -10.65
C GLN A 134 19.84 -9.92 -10.65
N LEU A 135 19.10 -9.39 -11.62
CA LEU A 135 18.63 -8.00 -11.60
C LEU A 135 17.18 -7.97 -12.07
N ASN A 136 16.25 -7.66 -11.17
CA ASN A 136 14.80 -7.52 -11.37
C ASN A 136 14.01 -8.82 -11.65
N GLN A 137 13.92 -9.72 -10.65
CA GLN A 137 12.89 -10.78 -10.66
C GLN A 137 11.50 -10.19 -10.39
N ILE A 138 10.96 -9.52 -11.40
CA ILE A 138 9.54 -9.27 -11.55
C ILE A 138 9.04 -10.41 -12.42
N SER A 139 8.52 -11.48 -11.80
CA SER A 139 7.96 -12.57 -12.60
C SER A 139 6.76 -12.06 -13.41
N GLU A 140 6.58 -12.58 -14.63
CA GLU A 140 5.50 -12.15 -15.56
C GLU A 140 4.08 -12.39 -15.00
N GLY A 141 3.96 -13.01 -13.83
CA GLY A 141 2.70 -13.15 -13.11
C GLY A 141 2.28 -11.83 -12.46
N GLN A 142 1.08 -11.37 -12.78
CA GLN A 142 0.44 -10.24 -12.11
C GLN A 142 -0.54 -10.76 -11.05
N LEU A 143 -0.41 -10.28 -9.81
CA LEU A 143 -1.36 -10.52 -8.73
C LEU A 143 -2.36 -9.37 -8.66
N HIS A 144 -3.64 -9.71 -8.64
CA HIS A 144 -4.71 -8.76 -8.35
C HIS A 144 -5.10 -8.89 -6.88
N ILE A 145 -4.62 -7.98 -6.04
CA ILE A 145 -4.86 -8.00 -4.59
C ILE A 145 -6.14 -7.21 -4.32
N MET A 146 -7.21 -7.91 -3.93
CA MET A 146 -8.47 -7.29 -3.53
C MET A 146 -8.62 -7.30 -2.02
N MET A 147 -8.92 -6.13 -1.45
CA MET A 147 -9.19 -5.91 -0.04
C MET A 147 -10.63 -5.45 0.08
N ILE A 148 -11.48 -6.29 0.66
CA ILE A 148 -12.92 -6.05 0.78
C ILE A 148 -13.26 -5.99 2.26
N TRP A 149 -14.03 -4.98 2.65
CA TRP A 149 -14.61 -4.89 3.98
C TRP A 149 -16.10 -4.65 3.84
N GLU A 150 -16.88 -5.54 4.45
CA GLU A 150 -18.31 -5.32 4.62
C GLU A 150 -18.53 -4.45 5.87
N ARG A 151 -19.58 -3.63 5.80
CA ARG A 151 -20.03 -2.83 6.94
C ARG A 151 -20.93 -3.66 7.84
#